data_AF-A0A259PCU9-F1
#
_entry.id   AF-A0A259PCU9-F1
#
_cell.length_a   1.000
_cell.length_b   1.000
_cell.length_c   1.000
_cell.angle_alpha   90.00
_cell.angle_beta   90.00
_cell.angle_gamma   90.00
#
_symmetry.space_group_name_H-M   'P 1'
#
loop_
_entity.id
_entity.type
_entity.pdbx_description
1 polymer ?
#
loop_
_entity_poly.entity_id
_entity_poly.type
_entity_poly.pdbx_seq_one_letter_code
_entity_poly.pdbx_strand_id
1 'polypeptide(L)' 'MTELDHHDRAILALLQSDARMPNASLAERVGLSPSACLRRVQRLEQAGVIARYVALLDPRAIDRATT' A
#
# COMPACT_ATOMS: atom_id res chain seq x y z
N MET A 1 -0.25 -4.95 20.09
CA MET A 1 -0.38 -3.95 19.01
C MET A 1 0.88 -4.02 18.19
N THR A 2 0.78 -4.31 16.89
CA THR A 2 1.95 -4.39 16.00
C THR A 2 2.55 -2.99 15.90
N GLU A 3 3.71 -2.75 16.53
CA GLU A 3 4.41 -1.48 16.38
C GLU A 3 4.82 -1.30 14.92
N LEU A 4 4.25 -0.28 14.29
CA LEU A 4 4.64 0.17 12.96
C LEU A 4 5.84 1.10 13.13
N ASP A 5 6.94 0.79 12.46
CA ASP A 5 8.08 1.70 12.42
C ASP A 5 7.88 2.80 11.37
N HIS A 6 8.87 3.68 11.24
CA HIS A 6 8.81 4.80 10.30
C HIS A 6 8.76 4.35 8.84
N HIS A 7 9.46 3.28 8.48
CA HIS A 7 9.44 2.74 7.11
C HIS A 7 8.10 2.07 6.81
N ASP A 8 7.52 1.35 7.76
CA ASP A 8 6.19 0.73 7.57
C ASP A 8 5.14 1.81 7.32
N ARG A 9 5.16 2.91 8.07
CA ARG A 9 4.26 4.05 7.84
C ARG A 9 4.47 4.68 6.45
N ALA A 10 5.72 4.83 6.02
CA ALA A 10 6.04 5.36 4.69
C ALA A 10 5.56 4.42 3.56
N ILE A 11 5.76 3.11 3.72
CA ILE A 11 5.24 2.08 2.80
C ILE A 11 3.72 2.20 2.68
N LEU A 12 3.01 2.26 3.81
CA LEU A 12 1.56 2.37 3.84
C LEU A 12 1.07 3.65 3.18
N ALA A 13 1.72 4.79 3.44
CA ALA A 13 1.38 6.06 2.83
C ALA A 13 1.54 6.02 1.30
N LEU A 14 2.63 5.43 0.81
CA LEU A 14 2.87 5.28 -0.62
C LEU A 14 1.87 4.31 -1.27
N LEU A 15 1.61 3.16 -0.66
CA LEU A 15 0.64 2.18 -1.18
C LEU A 15 -0.81 2.69 -1.16
N GLN A 16 -1.17 3.55 -0.20
CA GLN A 16 -2.47 4.22 -0.19
C GLN A 16 -2.59 5.23 -1.33
N SER A 17 -1.50 5.89 -1.70
CA SER A 17 -1.48 6.83 -2.84
C SER A 17 -1.48 6.10 -4.19
N ASP A 18 -0.71 5.01 -4.30
CA ASP A 18 -0.60 4.20 -5.49
C ASP A 18 -0.30 2.74 -5.11
N ALA A 19 -1.35 1.94 -5.03
CA ALA A 19 -1.27 0.51 -4.74
C ALA A 19 -0.60 -0.31 -5.86
N ARG A 20 -0.43 0.26 -7.07
CA ARG A 20 0.15 -0.45 -8.23
C ARG A 20 1.65 -0.16 -8.37
N MET A 21 2.23 0.63 -7.47
CA MET A 21 3.63 0.97 -7.49
C MET A 21 4.50 -0.29 -7.43
N PRO A 22 5.47 -0.46 -8.36
CA PRO A 22 6.42 -1.57 -8.32
C PRO A 22 7.22 -1.57 -7.01
N ASN A 23 7.47 -2.76 -6.45
CA ASN A 23 8.23 -2.89 -5.20
C ASN A 23 9.63 -2.26 -5.28
N ALA A 24 10.29 -2.27 -6.44
CA ALA A 24 11.58 -1.61 -6.63
C ALA A 24 11.48 -0.09 -6.42
N SER A 25 10.48 0.56 -7.03
CA SER A 25 10.24 2.00 -6.89
C SER A 25 9.74 2.37 -5.48
N LEU A 26 8.93 1.50 -4.86
CA LEU A 26 8.50 1.65 -3.47
C LEU A 26 9.72 1.61 -2.53
N ALA A 27 10.62 0.65 -2.73
CA ALA A 27 11.82 0.49 -1.93
C ALA A 27 12.77 1.69 -2.07
N GLU A 28 12.98 2.19 -3.29
CA GLU A 28 13.75 3.42 -3.55
C GLU A 28 13.18 4.62 -2.81
N ARG A 29 11.86 4.84 -2.86
CA ARG A 29 11.19 5.97 -2.19
C ARG A 29 11.25 5.90 -0.67
N VAL A 30 11.25 4.69 -0.10
CA VAL A 30 11.31 4.48 1.35
C VAL A 30 12.76 4.39 1.87
N GLY A 31 13.75 4.31 0.97
CA GLY A 31 15.16 4.18 1.34
C GLY A 31 15.54 2.77 1.81
N LEU A 32 14.89 1.73 1.27
CA LEU A 32 15.14 0.33 1.59
C LEU A 32 15.66 -0.45 0.38
N SER A 33 16.29 -1.60 0.65
CA SER A 33 16.54 -2.56 -0.43
C SER A 33 15.22 -3.20 -0.91
N PRO A 34 15.11 -3.59 -2.19
CA PRO A 34 13.89 -4.22 -2.73
C PRO A 34 13.45 -5.47 -1.95
N SER A 35 14.39 -6.28 -1.47
CA SER A 35 14.11 -7.48 -0.67
C SER A 35 13.59 -7.15 0.73
N ALA A 36 14.11 -6.09 1.36
CA ALA A 36 13.64 -5.64 2.68
C ALA A 36 12.24 -5.03 2.60
N CYS A 37 11.96 -4.25 1.54
CA CYS A 37 10.64 -3.67 1.30
C CYS A 37 9.58 -4.77 1.12
N LEU A 38 9.87 -5.77 0.27
CA LEU A 38 8.96 -6.89 0.00
C LEU A 38 8.59 -7.64 1.29
N ARG A 39 9.58 -7.99 2.12
CA ARG A 39 9.35 -8.70 3.39
C ARG A 39 8.47 -7.89 4.34
N ARG A 40 8.65 -6.57 4.38
CA ARG A 40 7.83 -5.67 5.21
C ARG A 40 6.39 -5.61 4.71
N VAL A 41 6.17 -5.44 3.41
CA VAL A 41 4.83 -5.46 2.81
C VAL A 41 4.12 -6.77 3.13
N GLN A 42 4.76 -7.92 2.90
CA GLN A 42 4.21 -9.24 3.23
C GLN A 42 3.84 -9.37 4.71
N ARG A 43 4.69 -8.86 5.62
CA ARG A 43 4.39 -8.85 7.05
C ARG A 43 3.18 -7.98 7.37
N LEU A 44 3.05 -6.81 6.74
CA LEU A 44 1.91 -5.90 6.94
C LEU A 44 0.60 -6.51 6.41
N GLU A 45 0.66 -7.27 5.33
CA GLU A 45 -0.47 -8.04 4.80
C GLU A 45 -0.85 -9.19 5.74
N GLN A 46 0.12 -10.02 6.16
CA GLN A 46 -0.12 -11.16 7.07
C GLN A 46 -0.62 -10.71 8.44
N ALA A 47 -0.16 -9.56 8.93
CA ALA A 47 -0.62 -8.96 10.18
C ALA A 47 -2.01 -8.31 10.07
N GLY A 48 -2.61 -8.28 8.88
CA GLY A 48 -3.91 -7.65 8.63
C GLY A 48 -3.89 -6.12 8.68
N VAL A 49 -2.70 -5.50 8.68
CA VAL A 49 -2.56 -4.03 8.60
C VAL A 49 -2.97 -3.56 7.20
N ILE A 50 -2.57 -4.30 6.17
CA ILE A 50 -3.10 -4.14 4.81
C ILE A 50 -4.28 -5.08 4.67
N ALA A 51 -5.49 -4.53 4.80
CA ALA A 51 -6.71 -5.34 4.75
C ALA A 51 -7.08 -5.83 3.34
N ARG A 52 -6.87 -4.98 2.32
CA ARG A 52 -7.17 -5.27 0.90
C ARG A 52 -6.61 -4.18 -0.01
N TYR A 53 -6.41 -4.52 -1.28
CA TYR A 53 -6.20 -3.56 -2.37
C TYR A 53 -7.50 -3.40 -3.15
N VAL A 54 -7.90 -2.16 -3.43
CA VAL A 54 -9.16 -1.85 -4.11
C VAL A 54 -8.96 -0.84 -5.23
N ALA A 55 -9.73 -0.97 -6.31
CA ALA A 55 -9.86 0.06 -7.32
C ALA A 55 -10.94 1.06 -6.88
N LEU A 56 -10.58 2.35 -6.85
CA LEU A 56 -11.56 3.42 -6.68
C LEU A 56 -12.14 3.75 -8.05
N LEU A 57 -13.46 3.59 -8.20
CA LEU A 57 -14.17 3.81 -9.45
C LEU A 57 -14.91 5.14 -9.39
N ASP A 58 -14.93 5.87 -10.50
CA ASP A 58 -15.79 7.05 -10.64
C ASP A 58 -17.24 6.59 -10.82
N PRO A 59 -18.16 6.91 -9.89
CA PRO A 59 -19.56 6.52 -9.99
C PRO A 59 -20.24 7.00 -11.27
N ARG A 60 -19.84 8.17 -11.80
CA ARG A 60 -20.41 8.75 -13.03
C ARG A 60 -19.99 7.96 -14.27
N ALA A 61 -18.76 7.44 -14.28
CA ALA A 61 -18.24 6.65 -15.38
C ALA A 61 -18.87 5.24 -15.45
N ILE A 62 -19.48 4.77 -14.36
CA ILE A 62 -20.11 3.45 -14.26
C ILE A 62 -21.64 3.51 -14.14
N ASP A 63 -22.25 4.63 -14.50
CA ASP A 63 -23.71 4.85 -14.48
C ASP A 63 -24.35 4.48 -13.12
N ARG A 64 -23.65 4.82 -12.03
CA ARG A 64 -24.19 4.69 -10.68
C ARG A 64 -24.62 6.05 -10.17
N ALA A 65 -25.94 6.23 -10.05
CA ALA A 65 -26.53 7.36 -9.35
C ALA A 65 -25.95 7.41 -7.92
N THR A 66 -25.34 8.55 -7.59
CA THR A 66 -24.91 8.85 -6.23
C THR A 66 -26.16 9.17 -5.43
N THR A 67 -26.63 8.22 -4.62
CA THR A 67 -27.67 8.42 -3.60
C THR A 67 -27.12 9.25 -2.46
#